data_AF-A0A7S2WSW9-F1
#
_entry.id   AF-A0A7S2WSW9-F1
#
_cell.length_a   1.000
_cell.length_b   1.000
_cell.length_c   1.000
_cell.angle_alpha   90.00
_cell.angle_beta   90.00
_cell.angle_gamma   90.00
#
_symmetry.space_group_name_H-M   'P 1'
#
loop_
_entity.id
_entity.type
_entity.pdbx_description
1 polymer ?
#
loop_
_entity_poly.entity_id
_entity_poly.type
_entity_poly.pdbx_seq_one_letter_code
_entity_poly.pdbx_strand_id
1 'polypeptide(L)'
;DDEQRNFILKAWVRIGKVLGADFVPYLAFVMDILLQSITSNVEKELDPEQLENDEAEVDSDTECVIQNEEGKFLAIRTSALEDQAMAAQMIVLLAESLQEHFFPYVERCVQTLANLLSKSVHDDVRSYSMAAMPELILSVARHMSIQHPQDLAARFTPVSQLLAFVVAQLCDAVGKESELELVMTCMQAIKQSIENGCRLDWGAPG
;
A
#
# COMPACT_ATOMS: atom_id res chain seq x y z
N ASP A 1 -19.65 2.48 -14.01
CA ASP A 1 -18.77 1.30 -13.92
C ASP A 1 -17.85 1.32 -12.70
N ASP A 2 -17.40 2.49 -12.21
CA ASP A 2 -16.49 2.56 -11.04
C ASP A 2 -17.15 2.28 -9.69
N GLU A 3 -18.38 2.76 -9.45
CA GLU A 3 -19.08 2.48 -8.18
C GLU A 3 -19.28 0.97 -7.96
N GLN A 4 -19.67 0.23 -8.99
CA GLN A 4 -19.90 -1.22 -8.89
C GLN A 4 -18.60 -1.98 -8.59
N ARG A 5 -17.49 -1.60 -9.23
CA ARG A 5 -16.16 -2.15 -8.95
C ARG A 5 -15.76 -1.90 -7.49
N ASN A 6 -15.99 -0.69 -6.99
CA ASN A 6 -15.67 -0.29 -5.62
C ASN A 6 -16.51 -1.06 -4.59
N PHE A 7 -17.80 -1.33 -4.89
CA PHE A 7 -18.63 -2.20 -4.07
C PHE A 7 -18.14 -3.65 -4.05
N ILE A 8 -17.72 -4.18 -5.19
CA ILE A 8 -17.18 -5.55 -5.32
C ILE A 8 -15.88 -5.68 -4.51
N LEU A 9 -14.96 -4.73 -4.62
CA LEU A 9 -13.70 -4.73 -3.85
C LEU A 9 -13.97 -4.72 -2.34
N LYS A 10 -14.88 -3.86 -1.87
CA LYS A 10 -15.30 -3.83 -0.45
C LYS A 10 -15.98 -5.13 -0.01
N ALA A 11 -16.75 -5.77 -0.90
CA ALA A 11 -17.35 -7.07 -0.62
C ALA A 11 -16.28 -8.17 -0.49
N TRP A 12 -15.24 -8.16 -1.32
CA TRP A 12 -14.14 -9.11 -1.24
C TRP A 12 -13.42 -9.08 0.10
N VAL A 13 -13.19 -7.89 0.67
CA VAL A 13 -12.61 -7.77 2.02
C VAL A 13 -13.50 -8.44 3.07
N ARG A 14 -14.82 -8.23 3.00
CA ARG A 14 -15.77 -8.84 3.95
C ARG A 14 -15.81 -10.36 3.80
N ILE A 15 -15.79 -10.85 2.57
CA ILE A 15 -15.74 -12.28 2.28
C ILE A 15 -14.43 -12.88 2.80
N GLY A 16 -13.30 -12.21 2.56
CA GLY A 16 -11.98 -12.60 3.09
C GLY A 16 -11.96 -12.66 4.62
N LYS A 17 -12.54 -11.68 5.31
CA LYS A 17 -12.68 -11.67 6.77
C LYS A 17 -13.49 -12.86 7.30
N VAL A 18 -14.53 -13.28 6.59
CA VAL A 18 -15.40 -14.39 7.02
C VAL A 18 -14.79 -15.75 6.70
N LEU A 19 -14.16 -15.89 5.53
CA LEU A 19 -13.64 -17.17 5.04
C LEU A 19 -12.21 -17.46 5.51
N GLY A 20 -11.41 -16.44 5.84
CA GLY A 20 -10.01 -16.61 6.25
C GLY A 20 -9.21 -17.41 5.21
N ALA A 21 -8.68 -18.57 5.62
CA ALA A 21 -7.93 -19.47 4.77
C ALA A 21 -8.70 -19.93 3.51
N ASP A 22 -10.02 -20.10 3.60
CA ASP A 22 -10.86 -20.56 2.47
C ASP A 22 -10.98 -19.50 1.37
N PHE A 23 -10.54 -18.26 1.64
CA PHE A 23 -10.51 -17.18 0.65
C PHE A 23 -9.30 -17.23 -0.29
N VAL A 24 -8.21 -17.91 0.11
CA VAL A 24 -6.93 -17.93 -0.62
C VAL A 24 -7.06 -18.27 -2.12
N PRO A 25 -7.92 -19.23 -2.55
CA PRO A 25 -8.07 -19.54 -3.97
C PRO A 25 -8.57 -18.36 -4.83
N TYR A 26 -9.31 -17.43 -4.24
CA TYR A 26 -9.86 -16.25 -4.91
C TYR A 26 -8.95 -15.02 -4.79
N LEU A 27 -8.06 -15.02 -3.80
CA LEU A 27 -7.18 -13.89 -3.50
C LEU A 27 -6.26 -13.53 -4.68
N ALA A 28 -5.79 -14.51 -5.46
CA ALA A 28 -4.90 -14.26 -6.60
C ALA A 28 -5.52 -13.29 -7.62
N PHE A 29 -6.78 -13.53 -7.99
CA PHE A 29 -7.51 -12.67 -8.92
C PHE A 29 -7.69 -11.25 -8.36
N VAL A 30 -8.04 -11.14 -7.08
CA VAL A 30 -8.22 -9.85 -6.41
C VAL A 30 -6.90 -9.08 -6.36
N MET A 31 -5.81 -9.74 -5.98
CA MET A 31 -4.50 -9.11 -5.84
C MET A 31 -3.93 -8.62 -7.16
N ASP A 32 -4.18 -9.31 -8.28
CA ASP A 32 -3.74 -8.82 -9.59
C ASP A 32 -4.44 -7.52 -9.98
N ILE A 33 -5.74 -7.39 -9.72
CA ILE A 33 -6.50 -6.15 -9.96
C ILE A 33 -5.96 -5.02 -9.06
N LEU A 34 -5.80 -5.29 -7.77
CA LEU A 34 -5.32 -4.28 -6.82
C LEU A 34 -3.92 -3.79 -7.16
N LEU A 35 -3.00 -4.70 -7.49
CA LEU A 35 -1.62 -4.35 -7.82
C LEU A 35 -1.53 -3.62 -9.17
N GLN A 36 -2.39 -3.94 -10.13
CA GLN A 36 -2.51 -3.14 -11.36
C GLN A 36 -2.92 -1.71 -11.04
N SER A 37 -3.99 -1.50 -10.27
CA SER A 37 -4.43 -0.17 -9.82
C SER A 37 -3.36 0.60 -9.06
N ILE A 38 -2.59 -0.07 -8.19
CA ILE A 38 -1.47 0.54 -7.46
C ILE A 38 -0.38 1.06 -8.41
N THR A 39 -0.08 0.32 -9.48
CA THR A 39 0.99 0.67 -10.43
C THR A 39 0.52 1.50 -11.62
N SER A 40 -0.78 1.81 -11.69
CA SER A 40 -1.32 2.68 -12.72
C SER A 40 -0.61 4.02 -12.69
N ASN A 41 -0.27 4.53 -13.87
CA ASN A 41 0.17 5.91 -13.96
C ASN A 41 -1.04 6.80 -13.56
N VAL A 42 -0.83 7.78 -12.68
CA VAL A 42 -1.88 8.69 -12.18
C VAL A 42 -1.66 10.13 -12.63
N GLU A 43 -0.48 10.43 -13.17
CA GLU A 43 -0.07 11.77 -13.55
C GLU A 43 0.73 11.78 -14.86
N LYS A 44 0.77 12.94 -15.52
CA LYS A 44 1.57 13.16 -16.73
C LYS A 44 2.19 14.54 -16.65
N GLU A 45 3.51 14.61 -16.81
CA GLU A 45 4.21 15.90 -16.92
C GLU A 45 3.79 16.61 -18.21
N LEU A 46 3.45 17.89 -18.09
CA LEU A 46 3.07 18.77 -19.18
C LEU A 46 4.20 19.76 -19.45
N ASP A 47 4.44 20.03 -20.74
CA ASP A 47 5.34 21.11 -21.14
C ASP A 47 4.65 22.46 -20.95
N PRO A 48 5.36 23.52 -20.51
CA PRO A 48 4.77 24.85 -20.35
C PRO A 48 4.09 25.39 -21.62
N GLU A 49 4.62 25.05 -22.79
CA GLU A 49 4.04 25.42 -24.10
C GLU A 49 2.69 24.73 -24.37
N GLN A 50 2.42 23.58 -23.74
CA GLN A 50 1.13 22.89 -23.83
C GLN A 50 0.05 23.55 -22.96
N LEU A 51 0.42 24.35 -21.96
CA LEU A 51 -0.54 25.08 -21.12
C LEU A 51 -1.07 26.35 -21.80
N GLU A 52 -0.31 26.91 -22.74
CA GLU A 52 -0.70 28.11 -23.50
C GLU A 52 -1.59 27.79 -24.71
N ASN A 53 -1.72 26.51 -25.06
CA ASN A 53 -2.48 26.05 -26.20
C ASN A 53 -3.80 25.44 -25.74
N ASP A 54 -4.94 26.11 -25.99
CA ASP A 54 -6.30 25.62 -25.70
C ASP A 54 -6.63 24.27 -26.39
N GLU A 55 -5.76 23.82 -27.32
CA GLU A 55 -5.84 22.55 -28.06
C GLU A 55 -4.90 21.47 -27.54
N ALA A 56 -4.19 21.66 -26.42
CA ALA A 56 -3.46 20.54 -25.83
C ALA A 56 -4.45 19.40 -25.59
N GLU A 57 -4.17 18.23 -26.17
CA GLU A 57 -4.85 16.96 -25.89
C GLU A 57 -4.57 16.59 -24.42
N VAL A 58 -5.19 17.35 -23.54
CA VAL A 58 -5.51 16.95 -22.18
C VAL A 58 -6.47 15.79 -22.39
N ASP A 59 -5.92 14.58 -22.22
CA ASP A 59 -6.68 13.32 -22.26
C ASP A 59 -8.04 13.54 -21.58
N SER A 60 -9.14 13.02 -22.11
CA SER A 60 -10.49 13.32 -21.58
C SER A 60 -10.64 12.98 -20.10
N ASP A 61 -9.72 12.15 -19.60
CA ASP A 61 -9.62 11.64 -18.23
C ASP A 61 -8.73 12.51 -17.32
N THR A 62 -8.10 13.57 -17.85
CA THR A 62 -7.32 14.53 -17.06
C THR A 62 -8.25 15.64 -16.57
N GLU A 63 -8.41 15.70 -15.26
CA GLU A 63 -9.41 16.57 -14.63
C GLU A 63 -8.78 17.77 -13.90
N CYS A 64 -7.48 17.71 -13.58
CA CYS A 64 -6.79 18.73 -12.82
C CYS A 64 -5.33 18.88 -13.29
N VAL A 65 -4.79 20.10 -13.23
CA VAL A 65 -3.36 20.38 -13.45
C VAL A 65 -2.80 21.00 -12.17
N ILE A 66 -1.75 20.41 -11.63
CA ILE A 66 -1.04 20.90 -10.44
C ILE A 66 0.41 21.26 -10.79
N GLN A 67 1.04 22.11 -10.00
CA GLN A 67 2.47 22.37 -10.08
C GLN A 67 3.18 21.67 -8.92
N ASN A 68 4.18 20.84 -9.20
CA ASN A 68 4.95 20.17 -8.16
C ASN A 68 6.03 21.10 -7.55
N GLU A 69 6.73 20.62 -6.51
CA GLU A 69 7.79 21.38 -5.83
C GLU A 69 8.97 21.76 -6.73
N GLU A 70 9.18 21.02 -7.83
CA GLU A 70 10.21 21.30 -8.84
C GLU A 70 9.76 22.36 -9.87
N GLY A 71 8.52 22.86 -9.77
CA GLY A 71 7.94 23.83 -10.69
C GLY A 71 7.39 23.23 -11.98
N LYS A 72 7.32 21.90 -12.10
CA LYS A 72 6.76 21.18 -13.26
C LYS A 72 5.24 21.09 -13.15
N PHE A 73 4.56 21.18 -14.29
CA PHE A 73 3.11 21.02 -14.36
C PHE A 73 2.75 19.56 -14.59
N LEU A 74 1.83 19.04 -13.78
CA LEU A 74 1.39 17.67 -13.81
C LEU A 74 -0.12 17.64 -14.09
N ALA A 75 -0.50 16.99 -15.19
CA ALA A 75 -1.87 16.57 -15.48
C ALA A 75 -2.24 15.37 -14.60
N ILE A 76 -3.22 15.53 -13.71
CA ILE A 76 -3.69 14.49 -12.80
C ILE A 76 -4.94 13.82 -13.37
N ARG A 77 -4.92 12.49 -13.40
CA ARG A 77 -6.07 11.65 -13.72
C ARG A 77 -6.73 11.22 -12.42
N THR A 78 -7.69 12.02 -11.94
CA THR A 78 -8.34 11.82 -10.63
C THR A 78 -8.92 10.42 -10.48
N SER A 79 -9.59 9.89 -11.52
CA SER A 79 -10.15 8.54 -11.52
C SER A 79 -9.10 7.45 -11.23
N ALA A 80 -7.93 7.54 -11.87
CA ALA A 80 -6.82 6.61 -11.62
C ALA A 80 -6.23 6.77 -10.22
N LEU A 81 -6.23 8.00 -9.69
CA LEU A 81 -5.73 8.31 -8.34
C LEU A 81 -6.67 7.79 -7.25
N GLU A 82 -7.98 7.93 -7.44
CA GLU A 82 -9.01 7.35 -6.57
C GLU A 82 -8.95 5.82 -6.55
N ASP A 83 -8.75 5.21 -7.71
CA ASP A 83 -8.54 3.76 -7.84
C ASP A 83 -7.30 3.29 -7.09
N GLN A 84 -6.19 4.02 -7.21
CA GLN A 84 -4.94 3.74 -6.52
C GLN A 84 -5.12 3.84 -5.00
N ALA A 85 -5.80 4.90 -4.52
CA ALA A 85 -6.09 5.08 -3.10
C ALA A 85 -6.97 3.94 -2.56
N MET A 86 -8.02 3.58 -3.30
CA MET A 86 -8.87 2.46 -2.92
C MET A 86 -8.12 1.14 -2.90
N ALA A 87 -7.28 0.89 -3.91
CA ALA A 87 -6.50 -0.33 -3.98
C ALA A 87 -5.53 -0.44 -2.80
N ALA A 88 -4.87 0.65 -2.42
CA ALA A 88 -4.00 0.71 -1.25
C ALA A 88 -4.78 0.38 0.03
N GLN A 89 -5.95 1.00 0.22
CA GLN A 89 -6.83 0.69 1.35
C GLN A 89 -7.22 -0.79 1.39
N MET A 90 -7.57 -1.39 0.25
CA MET A 90 -7.97 -2.81 0.20
C MET A 90 -6.81 -3.74 0.54
N ILE A 91 -5.58 -3.41 0.13
CA ILE A 91 -4.39 -4.17 0.52
C ILE A 91 -4.19 -4.14 2.03
N VAL A 92 -4.34 -2.98 2.69
CA VAL A 92 -4.28 -2.88 4.16
C VAL A 92 -5.28 -3.85 4.80
N LEU A 93 -6.55 -3.76 4.39
CA LEU A 93 -7.62 -4.56 4.99
C LEU A 93 -7.46 -6.05 4.71
N LEU A 94 -7.02 -6.45 3.51
CA LEU A 94 -6.79 -7.86 3.19
C LEU A 94 -5.61 -8.42 3.97
N ALA A 95 -4.50 -7.68 4.10
CA ALA A 95 -3.35 -8.09 4.88
C ALA A 95 -3.71 -8.28 6.36
N GLU A 96 -4.43 -7.32 6.95
CA GLU A 96 -4.95 -7.39 8.32
C GLU A 96 -5.86 -8.62 8.54
N SER A 97 -6.74 -8.89 7.58
CA SER A 97 -7.76 -9.95 7.69
C SER A 97 -7.21 -11.35 7.49
N LEU A 98 -6.29 -11.50 6.52
CA LEU A 98 -5.81 -12.80 6.06
C LEU A 98 -4.48 -13.20 6.70
N GLN A 99 -3.77 -12.25 7.33
CA GLN A 99 -2.61 -12.52 8.18
C GLN A 99 -1.57 -13.39 7.47
N GLU A 100 -1.20 -14.56 8.00
CA GLU A 100 -0.24 -15.50 7.39
C GLU A 100 -0.60 -15.93 5.96
N HIS A 101 -1.88 -15.90 5.59
CA HIS A 101 -2.36 -16.30 4.28
C HIS A 101 -2.10 -15.23 3.21
N PHE A 102 -1.81 -13.98 3.63
CA PHE A 102 -1.42 -12.91 2.72
C PHE A 102 0.05 -12.98 2.29
N PHE A 103 0.85 -13.85 2.93
CA PHE A 103 2.30 -13.98 2.72
C PHE A 103 2.75 -14.01 1.25
N PRO A 104 2.10 -14.75 0.32
CA PRO A 104 2.54 -14.83 -1.07
C PRO A 104 2.61 -13.49 -1.81
N TYR A 105 1.91 -12.46 -1.33
CA TYR A 105 1.82 -11.15 -1.97
C TYR A 105 2.69 -10.09 -1.30
N VAL A 106 3.25 -10.39 -0.12
CA VAL A 106 3.96 -9.40 0.70
C VAL A 106 5.09 -8.73 -0.07
N GLU A 107 5.95 -9.49 -0.74
CA GLU A 107 7.09 -8.94 -1.47
C GLU A 107 6.67 -7.91 -2.52
N ARG A 108 5.68 -8.26 -3.35
CA ARG A 108 5.17 -7.37 -4.41
C ARG A 108 4.50 -6.13 -3.80
N CYS A 109 3.69 -6.28 -2.76
CA CYS A 109 3.05 -5.17 -2.07
C CYS A 109 4.06 -4.21 -1.44
N VAL A 110 5.08 -4.74 -0.74
CA VAL A 110 6.13 -3.91 -0.11
C VAL A 110 6.86 -3.09 -1.17
N GLN A 111 7.26 -3.71 -2.28
CA GLN A 111 7.96 -3.02 -3.37
C GLN A 111 7.12 -1.88 -3.98
N THR A 112 5.84 -2.14 -4.26
CA THR A 112 4.97 -1.13 -4.88
C THR A 112 4.57 -0.02 -3.91
N LEU A 113 4.21 -0.37 -2.67
CA LEU A 113 3.73 0.61 -1.68
C LEU A 113 4.86 1.45 -1.10
N ALA A 114 6.08 0.91 -0.98
CA ALA A 114 7.23 1.67 -0.52
C ALA A 114 7.53 2.87 -1.43
N ASN A 115 7.37 2.69 -2.75
CA ASN A 115 7.53 3.77 -3.72
C ASN A 115 6.47 4.87 -3.55
N LEU A 116 5.27 4.52 -3.09
CA LEU A 116 4.15 5.44 -2.92
C LEU A 116 4.20 6.24 -1.60
N LEU A 117 4.96 5.77 -0.60
CA LEU A 117 5.10 6.44 0.70
C LEU A 117 5.49 7.91 0.58
N SER A 118 6.42 8.25 -0.33
CA SER A 118 6.93 9.61 -0.50
C SER A 118 6.74 10.20 -1.89
N LYS A 119 6.31 9.41 -2.89
CA LYS A 119 6.17 9.88 -4.28
C LYS A 119 4.72 10.10 -4.70
N SER A 120 3.76 9.58 -3.95
CA SER A 120 2.36 9.85 -4.28
C SER A 120 2.03 11.32 -3.98
N VAL A 121 1.37 11.97 -4.92
CA VAL A 121 0.83 13.32 -4.78
C VAL A 121 -0.48 13.36 -3.97
N HIS A 122 -1.03 12.20 -3.62
CA HIS A 122 -2.30 12.07 -2.88
C HIS A 122 -2.10 11.53 -1.47
N ASP A 123 -2.71 12.21 -0.51
CA ASP A 123 -2.57 11.95 0.93
C ASP A 123 -3.08 10.56 1.31
N ASP A 124 -4.27 10.17 0.84
CA ASP A 124 -4.82 8.84 1.16
C ASP A 124 -3.93 7.70 0.66
N VAL A 125 -3.33 7.83 -0.53
CA VAL A 125 -2.42 6.81 -1.07
C VAL A 125 -1.18 6.69 -0.17
N ARG A 126 -0.61 7.82 0.28
CA ARG A 126 0.53 7.84 1.23
C ARG A 126 0.11 7.21 2.56
N SER A 127 -1.00 7.64 3.11
CA SER A 127 -1.58 7.16 4.38
C SER A 127 -1.82 5.65 4.38
N TYR A 128 -2.49 5.12 3.35
CA TYR A 128 -2.75 3.68 3.24
C TYR A 128 -1.47 2.88 2.95
N SER A 129 -0.52 3.44 2.20
CA SER A 129 0.79 2.82 2.02
C SER A 129 1.54 2.70 3.35
N MET A 130 1.51 3.73 4.20
CA MET A 130 2.10 3.69 5.55
C MET A 130 1.39 2.64 6.43
N ALA A 131 0.05 2.63 6.41
CA ALA A 131 -0.75 1.70 7.21
C ALA A 131 -0.58 0.23 6.80
N ALA A 132 -0.26 -0.05 5.53
CA ALA A 132 -0.05 -1.42 5.05
C ALA A 132 1.24 -2.05 5.60
N MET A 133 2.31 -1.25 5.75
CA MET A 133 3.64 -1.72 6.13
C MET A 133 3.67 -2.63 7.37
N PRO A 134 3.07 -2.26 8.53
CA PRO A 134 3.05 -3.12 9.71
C PRO A 134 2.29 -4.43 9.50
N GLU A 135 1.22 -4.43 8.71
CA GLU A 135 0.43 -5.64 8.41
C GLU A 135 1.21 -6.62 7.53
N LEU A 136 2.00 -6.12 6.60
CA LEU A 136 2.88 -6.93 5.76
C LEU A 136 3.98 -7.62 6.58
N ILE A 137 4.56 -6.92 7.56
CA ILE A 137 5.50 -7.52 8.52
C ILE A 137 4.81 -8.63 9.32
N LEU A 138 3.61 -8.37 9.84
CA LEU A 138 2.86 -9.32 10.64
C LEU A 138 2.54 -10.59 9.84
N SER A 139 2.15 -10.45 8.58
CA SER A 139 1.90 -11.57 7.66
C SER A 139 3.11 -12.49 7.53
N VAL A 140 4.31 -11.92 7.28
CA VAL A 140 5.56 -12.69 7.21
C VAL A 140 5.87 -13.37 8.53
N ALA A 141 5.76 -12.63 9.63
CA ALA A 141 6.12 -13.16 10.94
C ALA A 141 5.22 -14.33 11.39
N ARG A 142 3.92 -14.25 11.11
CA ARG A 142 2.96 -15.35 11.34
C ARG A 142 3.22 -16.54 10.43
N HIS A 143 3.39 -16.30 9.14
CA HIS A 143 3.69 -17.37 8.19
C HIS A 143 4.94 -18.15 8.59
N MET A 144 6.03 -17.44 8.90
CA MET A 144 7.27 -18.06 9.32
C MET A 144 7.14 -18.80 10.64
N SER A 145 6.32 -18.29 11.57
CA SER A 145 6.04 -18.96 12.85
C SER A 145 5.32 -20.29 12.69
N ILE A 146 4.43 -20.40 11.69
CA ILE A 146 3.73 -21.63 11.35
C ILE A 146 4.67 -22.62 10.62
N GLN A 147 5.47 -22.14 9.67
CA GLN A 147 6.42 -22.97 8.91
C GLN A 147 7.56 -23.51 9.78
N HIS A 148 8.01 -22.71 10.75
CA HIS A 148 9.23 -22.97 11.53
C HIS A 148 8.98 -22.87 13.06
N PRO A 149 8.09 -23.69 13.63
CA PRO A 149 7.64 -23.52 15.03
C PRO A 149 8.76 -23.65 16.07
N GLN A 150 9.81 -24.42 15.78
CA GLN A 150 10.94 -24.66 16.69
C GLN A 150 12.23 -23.94 16.28
N ASP A 151 12.30 -23.39 15.06
CA ASP A 151 13.49 -22.72 14.56
C ASP A 151 13.31 -21.20 14.68
N LEU A 152 13.92 -20.63 15.73
CA LEU A 152 13.88 -19.19 15.96
C LEU A 152 14.63 -18.41 14.87
N ALA A 153 15.78 -18.90 14.41
CA ALA A 153 16.60 -18.19 13.43
C ALA A 153 15.92 -18.11 12.07
N ALA A 154 15.29 -19.20 11.63
CA ALA A 154 14.50 -19.25 10.39
C ALA A 154 13.30 -18.30 10.43
N ARG A 155 12.70 -18.10 11.61
CA ARG A 155 11.62 -17.11 11.80
C ARG A 155 12.10 -15.68 11.74
N PHE A 156 13.15 -15.37 12.51
CA PHE A 156 13.61 -13.98 12.72
C PHE A 156 14.32 -13.39 11.51
N THR A 157 15.05 -14.19 10.73
CA THR A 157 15.84 -13.68 9.61
C THR A 157 14.98 -12.92 8.59
N PRO A 158 13.93 -13.51 7.98
CA PRO A 158 13.09 -12.78 7.01
C PRO A 158 12.33 -11.62 7.64
N VAL A 159 11.85 -11.77 8.89
CA VAL A 159 11.13 -10.70 9.61
C VAL A 159 12.04 -9.50 9.87
N SER A 160 13.26 -9.73 10.34
CA SER A 160 14.23 -8.66 10.63
C SER A 160 14.69 -7.94 9.36
N GLN A 161 14.87 -8.65 8.25
CA GLN A 161 15.21 -8.05 6.95
C GLN A 161 14.09 -7.15 6.45
N LEU A 162 12.85 -7.64 6.48
CA LEU A 162 11.69 -6.84 6.08
C LEU A 162 11.48 -5.64 7.02
N LEU A 163 11.58 -5.85 8.34
CA LEU A 163 11.47 -4.79 9.34
C LEU A 163 12.49 -3.68 9.09
N ALA A 164 13.76 -4.05 8.87
CA ALA A 164 14.83 -3.09 8.62
C ALA A 164 14.55 -2.26 7.35
N PHE A 165 14.08 -2.91 6.28
CA PHE A 165 13.68 -2.22 5.05
C PHE A 165 12.50 -1.26 5.28
N VAL A 166 11.41 -1.76 5.85
CA VAL A 166 10.18 -0.99 6.10
C VAL A 166 10.46 0.23 6.99
N VAL A 167 11.16 0.04 8.11
CA VAL A 167 11.48 1.15 9.02
C VAL A 167 12.35 2.19 8.32
N ALA A 168 13.31 1.78 7.49
CA ALA A 168 14.12 2.72 6.72
C ALA A 168 13.27 3.55 5.75
N GLN A 169 12.33 2.92 5.02
CA GLN A 169 11.43 3.62 4.10
C GLN A 169 10.48 4.58 4.84
N LEU A 170 9.89 4.15 5.96
CA LEU A 170 9.01 5.01 6.75
C LEU A 170 9.76 6.20 7.37
N CYS A 171 10.98 5.99 7.88
CA CYS A 171 11.82 7.08 8.39
C CYS A 171 12.18 8.10 7.30
N ASP A 172 12.50 7.64 6.09
CA ASP A 172 12.71 8.52 4.93
C ASP A 172 11.44 9.30 4.56
N ALA A 173 10.27 8.65 4.60
CA ALA A 173 8.98 9.30 4.36
C ALA A 173 8.67 10.38 5.41
N VAL A 174 8.92 10.13 6.71
CA VAL A 174 8.76 11.15 7.77
C VAL A 174 9.61 12.38 7.51
N GLY A 175 10.83 12.21 6.97
CA GLY A 175 11.73 13.32 6.69
C GLY A 175 11.28 14.22 5.53
N LYS A 176 10.37 13.75 4.67
CA LYS A 176 9.88 14.44 3.47
C LYS A 176 8.44 14.93 3.61
N GLU A 177 7.69 14.39 4.57
CA GLU A 177 6.28 14.69 4.74
C GLU A 177 6.06 16.06 5.39
N SER A 178 5.28 16.92 4.73
CA SER A 178 4.92 18.25 5.23
C SER A 178 3.65 18.23 6.07
N GLU A 179 2.75 17.28 5.80
CA GLU A 179 1.44 17.21 6.46
C GLU A 179 1.53 16.53 7.82
N LEU A 180 1.18 17.26 8.89
CA LEU A 180 1.31 16.77 10.27
C LEU A 180 0.53 15.48 10.52
N GLU A 181 -0.67 15.34 9.93
CA GLU A 181 -1.50 14.14 10.07
C GLU A 181 -0.86 12.91 9.43
N LEU A 182 -0.19 13.09 8.29
CA LEU A 182 0.56 12.03 7.64
C LEU A 182 1.84 11.69 8.41
N VAL A 183 2.54 12.68 8.99
CA VAL A 183 3.67 12.43 9.90
C VAL A 183 3.23 11.59 11.09
N MET A 184 2.09 11.90 11.72
CA MET A 184 1.54 11.11 12.83
C MET A 184 1.19 9.68 12.39
N THR A 185 0.59 9.54 11.21
CA THR A 185 0.27 8.23 10.62
C THR A 185 1.53 7.40 10.38
N CYS A 186 2.57 8.01 9.82
CA CYS A 186 3.85 7.35 9.58
C CYS A 186 4.54 6.93 10.88
N MET A 187 4.55 7.81 11.90
CA MET A 187 5.09 7.48 13.23
C MET A 187 4.34 6.30 13.88
N GLN A 188 3.02 6.25 13.74
CA GLN A 188 2.21 5.13 14.21
C GLN A 188 2.54 3.83 13.45
N ALA A 189 2.74 3.92 12.13
CA ALA A 189 3.16 2.78 11.31
C ALA A 189 4.57 2.27 11.71
N ILE A 190 5.52 3.17 12.01
CA ILE A 190 6.85 2.79 12.53
C ILE A 190 6.72 2.04 13.85
N LYS A 191 5.95 2.60 14.80
CA LYS A 191 5.68 1.97 16.09
C LYS A 191 5.12 0.56 15.92
N GLN A 192 4.05 0.41 15.12
CA GLN A 192 3.43 -0.90 14.87
C GLN A 192 4.35 -1.85 14.12
N SER A 193 5.18 -1.36 13.19
CA SER A 193 6.15 -2.19 12.47
C SER A 193 7.15 -2.81 13.44
N ILE A 194 7.68 -2.02 14.37
CA ILE A 194 8.59 -2.50 15.42
C ILE A 194 7.87 -3.47 16.36
N GLU A 195 6.66 -3.15 16.81
CA GLU A 195 5.88 -4.06 17.64
C GLU A 195 5.61 -5.40 16.94
N ASN A 196 5.23 -5.39 15.66
CA ASN A 196 4.96 -6.60 14.88
C ASN A 196 6.23 -7.36 14.54
N GLY A 197 7.35 -6.68 14.28
CA GLY A 197 8.61 -7.32 13.88
C GLY A 197 9.45 -7.87 15.05
N CYS A 198 9.25 -7.36 16.28
CA CYS A 198 10.06 -7.71 17.45
C CYS A 198 9.35 -8.63 18.47
N ARG A 199 8.08 -8.98 18.25
CA ARG A 199 7.36 -9.97 19.08
C ARG A 199 8.05 -11.33 19.05
N LEU A 200 7.65 -12.26 19.90
CA LEU A 200 8.18 -13.64 19.93
C LEU A 200 7.07 -14.69 19.80
N ASP A 201 5.82 -14.24 19.91
CA ASP A 201 4.60 -15.01 20.12
C ASP A 201 3.55 -14.78 19.02
N TRP A 202 3.99 -14.66 17.77
CA TRP A 202 3.12 -14.38 16.62
C TRP A 202 1.91 -15.33 16.41
N GLY A 203 1.94 -16.51 17.04
CA GLY A 203 0.86 -17.50 16.98
C GLY A 203 -0.21 -17.39 18.09
N ALA A 204 -0.09 -16.45 19.03
CA ALA A 204 -1.12 -16.23 20.05
C ALA A 204 -2.24 -15.31 19.49
N PRO A 205 -3.53 -15.62 19.70
CA PRO A 205 -4.60 -14.69 19.38
C PRO A 205 -4.44 -13.43 20.24
N GLY A 206 -4.47 -12.27 19.59
CA GLY A 206 -4.43 -10.95 20.22
C GLY A 206 -5.74 -10.54 20.87
#